data_AF-A0A0A0AF43-F1
#
_entry.id   AF-A0A0A0AF43-F1
#
_cell.length_a   1.000
_cell.length_b   1.000
_cell.length_c   1.000
_cell.angle_alpha   90.00
_cell.angle_beta   90.00
_cell.angle_gamma   90.00
#
_symmetry.space_group_name_H-M   'P 1'
#
loop_
_entity.id
_entity.type
_entity.pdbx_description
1 polymer ?
#
loop_
_entity_poly.entity_id
_entity_poly.type
_entity_poly.pdbx_seq_one_letter_code
_entity_poly.pdbx_strand_id
1 'polypeptide(L)'
;GPPFTHQQTPRKMVYYGQTSCEQDTERYLDVVKYVFSSYKKEVPLVVNTMGWVKGEGLLLLIDIIRLLSPSHIVQMDVYDWKAMAPLTPEYVHLTPGLYTKGKQQAKCKQMGTSGAEHWKPSEAGGDASAPEYKLLYVHPEFPRAGVAGEARVHSSILRDMSILGYLGQLQSPDIGAVLPLHSLVPYQVPFNAVALRVIHTDVAPSNIMYAVNASWVGLCRIPDEIRCQTDGPVLLTQTPVCDCLGFGIVRGVEMEKKLYHILTPVPPENLRLVNCLLLGNIAIPNCVLVGQQGVEGEIPYVTSDYNYSI
;
A
#
# COMPACT_ATOMS: atom_id res chain seq x y z
N GLY A 1 13.09 4.43 -17.81
CA GLY A 1 13.36 2.99 -17.59
C GLY A 1 12.22 2.34 -16.85
N PRO A 2 12.31 1.05 -16.50
CA PRO A 2 11.37 0.37 -15.60
C PRO A 2 11.31 1.00 -14.19
N PRO A 3 10.24 0.82 -13.40
CA PRO A 3 10.05 1.47 -12.09
C PRO A 3 11.23 1.32 -11.11
N PHE A 4 11.90 0.16 -11.11
CA PHE A 4 13.03 -0.12 -10.23
C PHE A 4 14.33 0.61 -10.58
N THR A 5 14.37 1.35 -11.71
CA THR A 5 15.59 2.05 -12.20
C THR A 5 15.61 3.55 -11.91
N HIS A 6 14.53 4.10 -11.35
CA HIS A 6 14.37 5.55 -11.15
C HIS A 6 13.51 5.88 -9.94
N GLN A 7 13.70 5.12 -8.85
CA GLN A 7 13.00 5.36 -7.60
C GLN A 7 13.32 6.76 -7.06
N GLN A 8 12.29 7.48 -6.62
CA GLN A 8 12.40 8.81 -6.04
C GLN A 8 11.73 8.84 -4.68
N THR A 9 12.25 9.68 -3.79
CA THR A 9 11.64 9.90 -2.47
C THR A 9 10.29 10.60 -2.64
N PRO A 10 9.17 10.00 -2.20
CA PRO A 10 7.87 10.61 -2.30
C PRO A 10 7.69 11.75 -1.27
N ARG A 11 6.89 12.76 -1.63
CA ARG A 11 6.52 13.85 -0.69
C ARG A 11 5.61 13.36 0.45
N LYS A 12 4.79 12.35 0.18
CA LYS A 12 3.85 11.73 1.14
C LYS A 12 3.72 10.26 0.78
N MET A 13 3.81 9.37 1.77
CA MET A 13 3.75 7.93 1.57
C MET A 13 3.09 7.27 2.78
N VAL A 14 2.29 6.23 2.52
CA VAL A 14 1.70 5.37 3.56
C VAL A 14 2.02 3.92 3.21
N TYR A 15 2.42 3.13 4.21
CA TYR A 15 2.63 1.70 4.01
C TYR A 15 1.30 0.94 4.15
N TYR A 16 0.77 0.49 3.02
CA TYR A 16 -0.43 -0.37 2.99
C TYR A 16 -0.11 -1.82 3.36
N GLY A 17 1.10 -2.29 3.01
CA GLY A 17 1.64 -3.60 3.39
C GLY A 17 0.95 -4.81 2.77
N GLN A 18 0.13 -4.64 1.74
CA GLN A 18 -0.43 -5.73 0.95
C GLN A 18 -0.30 -5.44 -0.54
N THR A 19 -0.44 -6.49 -1.36
CA THR A 19 -0.32 -6.40 -2.83
C THR A 19 -1.66 -6.18 -3.54
N SER A 20 -2.76 -6.39 -2.82
CA SER A 20 -4.15 -6.15 -3.25
C SER A 20 -4.87 -5.43 -2.12
N CYS A 21 -5.85 -4.59 -2.47
CA CYS A 21 -6.72 -3.91 -1.51
C CYS A 21 -7.98 -4.72 -1.16
N GLU A 22 -8.17 -5.90 -1.77
CA GLU A 22 -9.37 -6.73 -1.63
C GLU A 22 -9.68 -7.13 -0.18
N GLN A 23 -8.65 -7.33 0.64
CA GLN A 23 -8.83 -7.76 2.04
C GLN A 23 -9.25 -6.62 2.98
N ASP A 24 -9.01 -5.36 2.61
CA ASP A 24 -9.28 -4.20 3.47
C ASP A 24 -9.48 -2.92 2.62
N THR A 25 -10.64 -2.87 1.96
CA THR A 25 -11.03 -1.80 1.05
C THR A 25 -11.35 -0.49 1.76
N GLU A 26 -11.82 -0.55 3.02
CA GLU A 26 -12.09 0.62 3.85
C GLU A 26 -10.78 1.34 4.20
N ARG A 27 -9.78 0.60 4.69
CA ARG A 27 -8.45 1.15 4.93
C ARG A 27 -7.82 1.69 3.65
N TYR A 28 -8.03 1.04 2.51
CA TYR A 28 -7.49 1.54 1.24
C TYR A 28 -8.05 2.94 0.92
N LEU A 29 -9.36 3.17 1.12
CA LEU A 29 -9.96 4.50 0.98
C LEU A 29 -9.41 5.51 1.97
N ASP A 30 -9.24 5.12 3.24
CA ASP A 30 -8.65 6.00 4.26
C ASP A 30 -7.22 6.41 3.89
N VAL A 31 -6.42 5.48 3.35
CA VAL A 31 -5.07 5.76 2.85
C VAL A 31 -5.10 6.71 1.66
N VAL A 32 -6.00 6.49 0.68
CA VAL A 32 -6.17 7.40 -0.47
C VAL A 32 -6.53 8.80 0.01
N LYS A 33 -7.51 8.92 0.91
CA LYS A 33 -7.93 10.19 1.51
C LYS A 33 -6.77 10.89 2.24
N TYR A 34 -6.00 10.13 3.02
CA TYR A 34 -4.87 10.65 3.78
C TYR A 34 -3.77 11.17 2.86
N VAL A 35 -3.35 10.41 1.84
CA VAL A 35 -2.33 10.86 0.89
C VAL A 35 -2.83 12.06 0.08
N PHE A 36 -4.08 12.02 -0.40
CA PHE A 36 -4.68 13.10 -1.18
C PHE A 36 -4.80 14.40 -0.38
N SER A 37 -5.02 14.33 0.94
CA SER A 37 -5.07 15.52 1.80
C SER A 37 -3.77 16.36 1.79
N SER A 38 -2.64 15.76 1.39
CA SER A 38 -1.36 16.47 1.24
C SER A 38 -1.22 17.27 -0.06
N TYR A 39 -2.11 17.05 -1.03
CA TYR A 39 -2.07 17.71 -2.32
C TYR A 39 -2.62 19.14 -2.25
N LYS A 40 -1.75 20.12 -2.51
CA LYS A 40 -2.06 21.56 -2.37
C LYS A 40 -2.62 22.23 -3.63
N LYS A 41 -2.92 21.47 -4.70
CA LYS A 41 -3.40 22.00 -6.00
C LYS A 41 -2.48 23.04 -6.67
N GLU A 42 -1.18 23.03 -6.34
CA GLU A 42 -0.18 23.94 -6.91
C GLU A 42 0.31 23.51 -8.31
N VAL A 43 0.21 22.22 -8.62
CA VAL A 43 0.62 21.61 -9.90
C VAL A 43 -0.41 20.57 -10.33
N PRO A 44 -0.56 20.24 -11.63
CA PRO A 44 -1.45 19.16 -12.05
C PRO A 44 -1.12 17.83 -11.37
N LEU A 45 -2.16 17.10 -10.95
CA LEU A 45 -2.03 15.77 -10.34
C LEU A 45 -2.57 14.71 -11.29
N VAL A 46 -1.78 13.66 -11.52
CA VAL A 46 -2.19 12.43 -12.21
C VAL A 46 -2.33 11.33 -11.16
N VAL A 47 -3.48 10.68 -11.10
CA VAL A 47 -3.75 9.57 -10.18
C VAL A 47 -3.91 8.28 -10.99
N ASN A 48 -3.02 7.32 -10.73
CA ASN A 48 -3.15 5.97 -11.26
C ASN A 48 -3.89 5.11 -10.23
N THR A 49 -4.98 4.45 -10.66
CA THR A 49 -5.82 3.62 -9.78
C THR A 49 -5.35 2.16 -9.75
N MET A 50 -5.94 1.36 -8.86
CA MET A 50 -5.80 -0.10 -8.90
C MET A 50 -6.41 -0.69 -10.18
N GLY A 51 -5.97 -1.90 -10.57
CA GLY A 51 -6.45 -2.60 -11.75
C GLY A 51 -7.76 -3.37 -11.58
N TRP A 52 -8.49 -3.16 -10.48
CA TRP A 52 -9.69 -3.92 -10.15
C TRP A 52 -10.94 -3.24 -10.73
N VAL A 53 -11.35 -3.69 -11.92
CA VAL A 53 -12.37 -3.01 -12.75
C VAL A 53 -13.72 -3.74 -12.82
N LYS A 54 -13.93 -4.76 -11.99
CA LYS A 54 -15.15 -5.58 -11.94
C LYS A 54 -15.58 -5.82 -10.50
N GLY A 55 -16.86 -6.17 -10.31
CA GLY A 55 -17.41 -6.50 -8.99
C GLY A 55 -17.18 -5.38 -7.97
N GLU A 56 -16.77 -5.74 -6.76
CA GLU A 56 -16.46 -4.78 -5.69
C GLU A 56 -15.34 -3.80 -6.05
N GLY A 57 -14.38 -4.20 -6.89
CA GLY A 57 -13.33 -3.30 -7.38
C GLY A 57 -13.87 -2.13 -8.18
N LEU A 58 -14.87 -2.36 -9.03
CA LEU A 58 -15.53 -1.30 -9.78
C LEU A 58 -16.32 -0.36 -8.84
N LEU A 59 -17.00 -0.92 -7.84
CA LEU A 59 -17.73 -0.15 -6.84
C LEU A 59 -16.78 0.74 -6.01
N LEU A 60 -15.62 0.21 -5.62
CA LEU A 60 -14.55 0.94 -4.96
C LEU A 60 -13.95 2.03 -5.86
N LEU A 61 -13.76 1.74 -7.15
CA LEU A 61 -13.28 2.73 -8.12
C LEU A 61 -14.24 3.91 -8.25
N ILE A 62 -15.55 3.66 -8.23
CA ILE A 62 -16.59 4.70 -8.22
C ILE A 62 -16.46 5.58 -6.96
N ASP A 63 -16.25 4.99 -5.78
CA ASP A 63 -16.03 5.74 -4.55
C ASP A 63 -14.76 6.60 -4.62
N ILE A 64 -13.67 6.06 -5.18
CA ILE A 64 -12.42 6.81 -5.36
C ILE A 64 -12.62 7.99 -6.31
N ILE A 65 -13.33 7.82 -7.42
CA ILE A 65 -13.63 8.92 -8.36
C ILE A 65 -14.44 10.01 -7.65
N ARG A 66 -15.46 9.64 -6.88
CA ARG A 66 -16.26 10.60 -6.10
C ARG A 66 -15.41 11.33 -5.06
N LEU A 67 -14.56 10.59 -4.34
CA LEU A 67 -13.67 11.12 -3.30
C LEU A 67 -12.64 12.10 -3.87
N LEU A 68 -12.04 11.78 -5.02
CA LEU A 68 -11.00 12.60 -5.64
C LEU A 68 -11.57 13.77 -6.46
N SER A 69 -12.81 13.64 -6.94
CA SER A 69 -13.48 14.64 -7.80
C SER A 69 -12.57 15.14 -8.94
N PRO A 70 -12.07 14.23 -9.81
CA PRO A 70 -11.11 14.59 -10.85
C PRO A 70 -11.73 15.50 -11.91
N SER A 71 -10.93 16.29 -12.61
CA SER A 71 -11.38 17.07 -13.77
C SER A 71 -11.44 16.25 -15.06
N HIS A 72 -10.67 15.17 -15.13
CA HIS A 72 -10.57 14.27 -16.27
C HIS A 72 -10.48 12.83 -15.78
N ILE A 73 -11.13 11.92 -16.51
CA ILE A 73 -10.94 10.48 -16.35
C ILE A 73 -10.38 9.94 -17.66
N VAL A 74 -9.25 9.24 -17.58
CA VAL A 74 -8.65 8.53 -18.71
C VAL A 74 -8.92 7.04 -18.54
N GLN A 75 -9.84 6.50 -19.32
CA GLN A 75 -10.17 5.09 -19.33
C GLN A 75 -9.37 4.40 -20.44
N MET A 76 -8.52 3.46 -20.04
CA MET A 76 -7.68 2.68 -20.95
C MET A 76 -8.26 1.28 -21.11
N ASP A 77 -8.50 0.84 -22.35
CA ASP A 77 -8.98 -0.52 -22.62
C ASP A 77 -8.34 -1.09 -23.91
N VAL A 78 -8.16 -2.40 -23.96
CA VAL A 78 -7.58 -3.07 -25.13
C VAL A 78 -8.64 -3.15 -26.24
N TYR A 79 -8.21 -3.01 -27.50
CA TYR A 79 -9.10 -3.15 -28.64
C TYR A 79 -9.85 -4.50 -28.58
N ASP A 80 -11.17 -4.50 -28.79
CA ASP A 80 -12.10 -5.65 -28.67
C ASP A 80 -12.29 -6.30 -27.28
N TRP A 81 -11.67 -5.78 -26.23
CA TRP A 81 -12.00 -6.15 -24.86
C TRP A 81 -12.69 -4.96 -24.19
N LYS A 82 -13.95 -5.13 -23.77
CA LYS A 82 -14.66 -4.12 -22.95
C LYS A 82 -14.73 -4.63 -21.53
N ALA A 83 -13.69 -4.35 -20.75
CA ALA A 83 -13.60 -4.86 -19.38
C ALA A 83 -14.70 -4.28 -18.47
N MET A 84 -15.05 -3.00 -18.69
CA MET A 84 -16.02 -2.26 -17.91
C MET A 84 -16.78 -1.22 -18.74
N ALA A 85 -17.95 -0.83 -18.25
CA ALA A 85 -18.75 0.22 -18.87
C ALA A 85 -18.01 1.57 -18.85
N PRO A 86 -18.37 2.48 -19.77
CA PRO A 86 -18.00 3.87 -19.70
C PRO A 86 -18.16 4.53 -18.33
N LEU A 87 -17.07 5.05 -17.76
CA LEU A 87 -17.12 5.86 -16.54
C LEU A 87 -17.60 7.29 -16.86
N THR A 88 -18.77 7.45 -17.48
CA THR A 88 -19.35 8.78 -17.74
C THR A 88 -19.78 9.45 -16.43
N PRO A 89 -19.84 10.80 -16.39
CA PRO A 89 -20.41 11.52 -15.25
C PRO A 89 -21.74 10.95 -14.76
N GLU A 90 -22.65 10.63 -15.67
CA GLU A 90 -23.96 10.06 -15.36
C GLU A 90 -23.81 8.66 -14.77
N TYR A 91 -22.97 7.81 -15.35
CA TYR A 91 -22.73 6.46 -14.84
C TYR A 91 -22.17 6.48 -13.41
N VAL A 92 -21.15 7.29 -13.16
CA VAL A 92 -20.54 7.44 -11.84
C VAL A 92 -21.49 8.12 -10.85
N HIS A 93 -22.44 8.93 -11.30
CA HIS A 93 -23.44 9.55 -10.42
C HIS A 93 -24.57 8.58 -10.01
N LEU A 94 -25.06 7.77 -10.96
CA LEU A 94 -26.21 6.89 -10.77
C LEU A 94 -25.84 5.54 -10.14
N THR A 95 -24.67 4.98 -10.48
CA THR A 95 -24.25 3.66 -10.02
C THR A 95 -23.83 3.71 -8.54
N PRO A 96 -24.29 2.80 -7.66
CA PRO A 96 -23.76 2.75 -6.29
C PRO A 96 -22.25 2.48 -6.29
N GLY A 97 -21.55 3.05 -5.31
CA GLY A 97 -20.19 2.66 -4.99
C GLY A 97 -20.20 1.56 -3.92
N LEU A 98 -19.03 1.20 -3.42
CA LEU A 98 -18.90 0.17 -2.38
C LEU A 98 -19.42 0.70 -1.04
N TYR A 99 -19.16 1.97 -0.76
CA TYR A 99 -19.53 2.68 0.47
C TYR A 99 -20.45 3.87 0.23
N THR A 100 -20.54 4.38 -1.00
CA THR A 100 -21.41 5.53 -1.32
C THR A 100 -22.64 5.13 -2.13
N LYS A 101 -23.78 5.76 -1.85
CA LYS A 101 -25.04 5.50 -2.56
C LYS A 101 -25.05 6.23 -3.92
N GLY A 102 -25.55 5.56 -4.95
CA GLY A 102 -25.89 6.21 -6.21
C GLY A 102 -27.16 7.06 -6.06
N LYS A 103 -27.27 8.18 -6.80
CA LYS A 103 -28.50 8.97 -6.80
C LYS A 103 -29.48 8.36 -7.79
N GLN A 104 -30.67 7.95 -7.34
CA GLN A 104 -31.74 7.58 -8.27
C GLN A 104 -32.28 8.85 -8.93
N GLN A 105 -32.55 8.81 -10.24
CA GLN A 105 -33.43 9.80 -10.85
C GLN A 105 -34.80 9.70 -10.16
N ALA A 106 -35.27 10.82 -9.60
CA ALA A 106 -36.62 10.91 -9.06
C ALA A 106 -37.61 10.65 -10.21
N LYS A 107 -38.09 9.41 -10.34
CA LYS A 107 -39.33 9.16 -11.06
C LYS A 107 -40.43 9.84 -10.27
N CYS A 108 -40.98 10.92 -10.84
CA CYS A 108 -42.23 11.53 -10.38
C CYS A 108 -43.30 10.42 -10.33
N LYS A 109 -43.59 9.90 -9.14
CA LYS A 109 -44.80 9.13 -8.86
C LYS A 109 -45.73 10.06 -8.11
N GLN A 110 -46.71 10.61 -8.82
CA GLN A 110 -47.91 11.15 -8.20
C GLN A 110 -48.71 10.02 -7.53
N MET A 111 -49.37 10.38 -6.42
CA MET A 111 -50.41 9.67 -5.67
C MET A 111 -49.93 8.49 -4.78
N GLY A 112 -50.15 8.43 -3.46
CA GLY A 112 -50.80 9.32 -2.48
C GLY A 112 -50.66 8.69 -1.07
N THR A 113 -50.67 9.53 -0.01
CA THR A 113 -51.11 9.32 1.40
C THR A 113 -50.92 7.92 2.05
N SER A 114 -50.30 7.71 3.23
CA SER A 114 -50.28 8.50 4.48
C SER A 114 -49.42 7.80 5.55
N GLY A 115 -48.74 8.56 6.43
CA GLY A 115 -48.55 8.18 7.85
C GLY A 115 -47.13 7.90 8.35
N ALA A 116 -46.74 8.66 9.39
CA ALA A 116 -45.67 8.47 10.39
C ALA A 116 -44.31 9.20 10.19
N GLU A 117 -44.17 10.27 10.99
CA GLU A 117 -42.99 11.02 11.45
C GLU A 117 -41.91 10.09 12.07
N HIS A 118 -40.61 10.36 12.24
CA HIS A 118 -39.72 11.52 12.19
C HIS A 118 -38.25 11.00 12.21
N TRP A 119 -37.36 11.43 11.31
CA TRP A 119 -35.93 11.59 11.60
C TRP A 119 -35.34 12.61 10.62
N LYS A 120 -34.91 13.77 11.11
CA LYS A 120 -34.26 14.82 10.30
C LYS A 120 -32.74 14.67 10.36
N PRO A 121 -32.05 14.46 9.24
CA PRO A 121 -30.63 14.80 9.11
C PRO A 121 -30.52 16.30 8.83
N SER A 122 -29.60 16.97 9.52
CA SER A 122 -29.26 18.37 9.36
C SER A 122 -28.84 18.70 7.92
N GLU A 123 -29.51 19.70 7.36
CA GLU A 123 -29.24 20.27 6.04
C GLU A 123 -27.93 21.06 6.06
N ALA A 124 -26.90 20.52 5.41
CA ALA A 124 -25.90 21.32 4.74
C ALA A 124 -26.18 21.20 3.23
N GLY A 125 -27.07 22.06 2.75
CA GLY A 125 -27.43 22.18 1.33
C GLY A 125 -26.23 22.68 0.53
N GLY A 126 -25.64 21.78 -0.24
CA GLY A 126 -24.83 22.11 -1.41
C GLY A 126 -25.43 21.38 -2.60
N ASP A 127 -25.89 22.15 -3.60
CA ASP A 127 -26.31 21.66 -4.91
C ASP A 127 -25.22 20.75 -5.50
N ALA A 128 -25.41 19.44 -5.38
CA ALA A 128 -24.49 18.46 -5.93
C ALA A 128 -24.88 18.20 -7.38
N SER A 129 -24.50 19.14 -8.25
CA SER A 129 -24.45 18.95 -9.71
C SER A 129 -23.69 17.66 -10.02
N ALA A 130 -24.04 17.00 -11.13
CA ALA A 130 -23.31 15.82 -11.59
C ALA A 130 -21.81 16.14 -11.65
N PRO A 131 -20.92 15.17 -11.33
CA PRO A 131 -19.49 15.39 -11.40
C PRO A 131 -19.10 15.78 -12.83
N GLU A 132 -18.80 17.05 -13.06
CA GLU A 132 -18.48 17.59 -14.38
C GLU A 132 -17.01 17.32 -14.68
N TYR A 133 -16.70 16.11 -15.16
CA TYR A 133 -15.37 15.74 -15.65
C TYR A 133 -15.43 15.30 -17.11
N LYS A 134 -14.30 15.45 -17.80
CA LYS A 134 -14.15 14.97 -19.17
C LYS A 134 -13.67 13.53 -19.18
N LEU A 135 -14.44 12.65 -19.80
CA LEU A 135 -14.03 11.27 -20.04
C LEU A 135 -13.22 11.17 -21.35
N LEU A 136 -12.03 10.60 -21.27
CA LEU A 136 -11.14 10.32 -22.38
C LEU A 136 -10.95 8.81 -22.50
N TYR A 137 -11.19 8.27 -23.69
CA TYR A 137 -10.89 6.88 -24.01
C TYR A 137 -9.56 6.76 -24.70
N VAL A 138 -8.75 5.82 -24.24
CA VAL A 138 -7.47 5.50 -24.85
C VAL A 138 -7.44 4.02 -25.14
N HIS A 139 -7.18 3.68 -26.40
CA HIS A 139 -6.84 2.33 -26.82
C HIS A 139 -5.33 2.27 -27.00
N PRO A 140 -4.60 1.76 -25.99
CA PRO A 140 -3.15 1.69 -26.08
C PRO A 140 -2.73 0.65 -27.12
N GLU A 141 -2.10 1.12 -28.19
CA GLU A 141 -1.38 0.27 -29.13
C GLU A 141 0.12 0.40 -28.88
N PHE A 142 0.71 -0.68 -28.36
CA PHE A 142 2.15 -0.75 -28.11
C PHE A 142 2.76 -1.90 -28.89
N PRO A 143 3.14 -1.70 -30.18
CA PRO A 143 3.61 -2.78 -31.07
C PRO A 143 4.81 -3.58 -30.56
N ARG A 144 5.50 -3.10 -29.52
CA ARG A 144 6.69 -3.72 -28.91
C ARG A 144 6.54 -4.05 -27.43
N ALA A 145 5.36 -3.84 -26.82
CA ALA A 145 5.12 -4.16 -25.42
C ALA A 145 4.81 -5.65 -25.17
N GLY A 146 4.69 -6.44 -26.23
CA GLY A 146 4.27 -7.84 -26.17
C GLY A 146 2.74 -7.99 -26.16
N VAL A 147 2.26 -9.24 -26.13
CA VAL A 147 0.84 -9.58 -26.08
C VAL A 147 0.41 -9.69 -24.61
N ALA A 148 -0.77 -9.15 -24.27
CA ALA A 148 -1.33 -9.30 -22.93
C ALA A 148 -1.55 -10.79 -22.61
N GLY A 149 -1.08 -11.24 -21.44
CA GLY A 149 -1.10 -12.66 -21.04
C GLY A 149 0.17 -13.45 -21.42
N GLU A 150 1.00 -12.93 -22.34
CA GLU A 150 2.32 -13.51 -22.68
C GLU A 150 3.48 -12.76 -22.00
N ALA A 151 3.17 -11.98 -20.95
CA ALA A 151 4.15 -11.14 -20.28
C ALA A 151 5.36 -11.97 -19.82
N ARG A 152 6.54 -11.66 -20.37
CA ARG A 152 7.82 -12.33 -20.02
C ARG A 152 8.24 -12.13 -18.56
N VAL A 153 7.59 -11.21 -17.83
CA VAL A 153 7.95 -10.82 -16.47
C VAL A 153 6.67 -10.65 -15.65
N HIS A 154 6.51 -11.48 -14.63
CA HIS A 154 5.38 -11.40 -13.69
C HIS A 154 5.50 -10.18 -12.76
N SER A 155 4.36 -9.66 -12.28
CA SER A 155 4.31 -8.53 -11.35
C SER A 155 5.12 -8.77 -10.06
N SER A 156 5.25 -10.03 -9.63
CA SER A 156 6.13 -10.43 -8.52
C SER A 156 7.59 -10.10 -8.81
N ILE A 157 8.10 -10.42 -10.00
CA ILE A 157 9.49 -10.16 -10.39
C ILE A 157 9.77 -8.66 -10.42
N LEU A 158 8.86 -7.84 -10.98
CA LEU A 158 9.03 -6.39 -10.99
C LEU A 158 9.02 -5.78 -9.59
N ARG A 159 8.24 -6.36 -8.67
CA ARG A 159 8.23 -5.98 -7.25
C ARG A 159 9.55 -6.34 -6.58
N ASP A 160 10.05 -7.56 -6.80
CA ASP A 160 11.33 -8.00 -6.26
C ASP A 160 12.47 -7.11 -6.76
N MET A 161 12.51 -6.80 -8.06
CA MET A 161 13.46 -5.86 -8.64
C MET A 161 13.34 -4.46 -8.01
N SER A 162 12.13 -4.02 -7.67
CA SER A 162 11.94 -2.73 -6.98
C SER A 162 12.46 -2.77 -5.54
N ILE A 163 12.25 -3.86 -4.81
CA ILE A 163 12.80 -4.03 -3.47
C ILE A 163 14.33 -4.09 -3.53
N LEU A 164 14.90 -4.82 -4.49
CA LEU A 164 16.35 -4.90 -4.69
C LEU A 164 16.95 -3.55 -5.10
N GLY A 165 16.30 -2.81 -6.01
CA GLY A 165 16.72 -1.46 -6.39
C GLY A 165 16.71 -0.49 -5.19
N TYR A 166 15.73 -0.63 -4.29
CA TYR A 166 15.68 0.14 -3.05
C TYR A 166 16.81 -0.24 -2.10
N LEU A 167 17.02 -1.53 -1.84
CA LEU A 167 18.09 -2.04 -0.97
C LEU A 167 19.48 -1.77 -1.55
N GLY A 168 19.60 -1.64 -2.87
CA GLY A 168 20.83 -1.24 -3.55
C GLY A 168 21.36 0.13 -3.10
N GLN A 169 20.50 0.99 -2.55
CA GLN A 169 20.92 2.28 -1.97
C GLN A 169 21.79 2.12 -0.71
N LEU A 170 21.82 0.93 -0.09
CA LEU A 170 22.75 0.61 0.99
C LEU A 170 24.19 0.42 0.51
N GLN A 171 24.39 0.22 -0.79
CA GLN A 171 25.71 0.02 -1.37
C GLN A 171 26.44 1.35 -1.50
N SER A 172 27.73 1.36 -1.19
CA SER A 172 28.56 2.54 -1.42
C SER A 172 28.81 2.69 -2.92
N PRO A 173 28.60 3.88 -3.52
CA PRO A 173 28.91 4.13 -4.92
C PRO A 173 30.41 4.03 -5.24
N ASP A 174 31.27 4.13 -4.22
CA ASP A 174 32.74 4.12 -4.36
C ASP A 174 33.31 2.70 -4.40
N ILE A 175 32.55 1.71 -3.93
CA ILE A 175 32.98 0.31 -3.90
C ILE A 175 32.52 -0.34 -5.20
N GLY A 176 33.46 -0.67 -6.09
CA GLY A 176 33.17 -1.32 -7.38
C GLY A 176 32.59 -2.74 -7.26
N ALA A 177 32.43 -3.28 -6.04
CA ALA A 177 31.83 -4.56 -5.75
C ALA A 177 30.59 -4.41 -4.85
N VAL A 178 29.51 -5.09 -5.22
CA VAL A 178 28.29 -5.15 -4.40
C VAL A 178 28.56 -6.00 -3.17
N LEU A 179 28.36 -5.42 -1.98
CA LEU A 179 28.50 -6.12 -0.71
C LEU A 179 27.24 -6.94 -0.42
N PRO A 180 27.37 -8.19 0.07
CA PRO A 180 26.23 -8.97 0.52
C PRO A 180 25.48 -8.23 1.63
N LEU A 181 24.14 -8.24 1.59
CA LEU A 181 23.33 -7.50 2.56
C LEU A 181 23.59 -7.92 4.01
N HIS A 182 23.99 -9.17 4.28
CA HIS A 182 24.32 -9.66 5.61
C HIS A 182 25.66 -9.12 6.16
N SER A 183 26.54 -8.59 5.29
CA SER A 183 27.83 -7.99 5.69
C SER A 183 27.72 -6.54 6.16
N LEU A 184 26.60 -5.88 5.87
CA LEU A 184 26.35 -4.49 6.26
C LEU A 184 26.10 -4.37 7.77
N VAL A 185 26.31 -3.19 8.35
CA VAL A 185 26.02 -2.96 9.78
C VAL A 185 24.55 -2.53 9.93
N PRO A 186 23.73 -3.22 10.74
CA PRO A 186 22.34 -2.84 10.98
C PRO A 186 22.24 -1.76 12.06
N TYR A 187 21.16 -0.99 12.03
CA TYR A 187 20.78 -0.12 13.14
C TYR A 187 20.24 -0.96 14.29
N GLN A 188 20.63 -0.61 15.51
CA GLN A 188 20.09 -1.18 16.74
C GLN A 188 18.96 -0.28 17.24
N VAL A 189 17.76 -0.85 17.38
CA VAL A 189 16.57 -0.11 17.81
C VAL A 189 15.97 -0.80 19.05
N PRO A 190 15.91 -0.13 20.22
CA PRO A 190 15.26 -0.69 21.41
C PRO A 190 13.80 -1.03 21.18
N PHE A 191 13.32 -2.11 21.80
CA PHE A 191 11.92 -2.55 21.68
C PHE A 191 10.90 -1.49 22.07
N ASN A 192 11.20 -0.70 23.10
CA ASN A 192 10.34 0.35 23.62
C ASN A 192 10.43 1.68 22.84
N ALA A 193 11.39 1.82 21.92
CA ALA A 193 11.56 3.03 21.11
C ALA A 193 10.55 3.11 19.96
N VAL A 194 9.97 1.97 19.56
CA VAL A 194 9.04 1.87 18.44
C VAL A 194 7.81 1.03 18.77
N ALA A 195 6.67 1.45 18.25
CA ALA A 195 5.45 0.68 18.26
C ALA A 195 5.44 -0.32 17.09
N LEU A 196 4.86 -1.48 17.28
CA LEU A 196 4.88 -2.58 16.34
C LEU A 196 3.46 -3.07 16.06
N ARG A 197 3.16 -3.31 14.78
CA ARG A 197 1.90 -3.92 14.36
C ARG A 197 2.08 -4.83 13.16
N VAL A 198 1.51 -6.03 13.23
CA VAL A 198 1.26 -6.88 12.06
C VAL A 198 -0.07 -6.45 11.45
N ILE A 199 -0.06 -6.04 10.18
CA ILE A 199 -1.20 -5.36 9.54
C ILE A 199 -1.93 -6.23 8.51
N HIS A 200 -1.39 -7.41 8.19
CA HIS A 200 -1.93 -8.29 7.14
C HIS A 200 -2.61 -9.55 7.69
N THR A 201 -2.46 -9.84 8.98
CA THR A 201 -3.08 -10.97 9.67
C THR A 201 -3.02 -10.77 11.18
N ASP A 202 -3.87 -11.49 11.91
CA ASP A 202 -3.82 -11.54 13.36
C ASP A 202 -2.75 -12.52 13.84
N VAL A 203 -1.88 -12.05 14.73
CA VAL A 203 -0.80 -12.84 15.31
C VAL A 203 -0.90 -12.76 16.82
N ALA A 204 -0.91 -13.92 17.49
CA ALA A 204 -0.90 -13.98 18.95
C ALA A 204 0.32 -13.19 19.50
N PRO A 205 0.17 -12.40 20.58
CA PRO A 205 1.28 -11.60 21.12
C PRO A 205 2.56 -12.38 21.41
N SER A 206 2.44 -13.65 21.80
CA SER A 206 3.57 -14.57 22.03
C SER A 206 4.39 -14.85 20.78
N ASN A 207 3.80 -14.70 19.58
CA ASN A 207 4.39 -15.09 18.31
C ASN A 207 4.83 -13.90 17.44
N ILE A 208 4.50 -12.67 17.83
CA ILE A 208 4.79 -11.47 17.04
C ILE A 208 6.29 -11.32 16.76
N MET A 209 7.15 -11.64 17.74
CA MET A 209 8.61 -11.52 17.55
C MET A 209 9.16 -12.51 16.53
N TYR A 210 8.56 -13.70 16.42
CA TYR A 210 8.92 -14.65 15.37
C TYR A 210 8.47 -14.17 13.99
N ALA A 211 7.28 -13.57 13.90
CA ALA A 211 6.76 -13.01 12.66
C ALA A 211 7.57 -11.81 12.16
N VAL A 212 8.13 -11.02 13.07
CA VAL A 212 8.94 -9.84 12.75
C VAL A 212 10.37 -10.19 12.36
N ASN A 213 10.92 -11.30 12.85
CA ASN A 213 12.27 -11.69 12.46
C ASN A 213 12.33 -12.06 10.97
N ALA A 214 13.42 -11.66 10.29
CA ALA A 214 13.61 -11.86 8.85
C ALA A 214 12.46 -11.30 7.98
N SER A 215 11.88 -10.16 8.37
CA SER A 215 10.71 -9.57 7.69
C SER A 215 10.98 -8.21 7.06
N TRP A 216 10.15 -7.86 6.07
CA TRP A 216 10.10 -6.53 5.47
C TRP A 216 9.09 -5.65 6.21
N VAL A 217 9.53 -4.48 6.67
CA VAL A 217 8.72 -3.56 7.47
C VAL A 217 8.67 -2.17 6.87
N GLY A 218 7.51 -1.52 7.04
CA GLY A 218 7.36 -0.09 6.85
C GLY A 218 7.89 0.66 8.08
N LEU A 219 8.75 1.66 7.84
CA LEU A 219 9.31 2.54 8.86
C LEU A 219 8.45 3.80 8.95
N CYS A 220 7.57 3.85 9.94
CA CYS A 220 6.49 4.80 10.02
C CYS A 220 6.63 5.78 11.19
N ARG A 221 5.93 6.92 11.06
CA ARG A 221 5.77 7.94 12.08
C ARG A 221 4.30 8.10 12.43
N ILE A 222 3.92 7.66 13.63
CA ILE A 222 2.62 7.98 14.23
C ILE A 222 2.71 9.32 15.00
N PRO A 223 1.66 10.16 14.97
CA PRO A 223 1.65 11.42 15.72
C PRO A 223 1.70 11.23 17.23
N ASP A 224 1.13 10.13 17.72
CA ASP A 224 0.98 9.87 19.15
C ASP A 224 2.31 9.51 19.81
N GLU A 225 2.51 10.03 21.02
CA GLU A 225 3.65 9.64 21.85
C GLU A 225 3.55 8.18 22.26
N ILE A 226 4.63 7.45 22.01
CA ILE A 226 4.76 6.07 22.45
C ILE A 226 5.14 6.09 23.91
N ARG A 227 4.13 6.01 24.76
CA ARG A 227 4.32 5.93 26.20
C ARG A 227 4.49 4.48 26.60
N CYS A 228 5.73 4.02 26.65
CA CYS A 228 6.05 2.73 27.24
C CYS A 228 6.84 2.91 28.53
N GLN A 229 6.33 2.35 29.62
CA GLN A 229 7.04 2.28 30.91
C GLN A 229 7.82 0.98 31.06
N THR A 230 7.67 0.04 30.11
CA THR A 230 8.38 -1.24 30.12
C THR A 230 9.44 -1.26 29.03
N ASP A 231 10.48 -2.04 29.25
CA ASP A 231 11.51 -2.29 28.23
C ASP A 231 11.02 -3.22 27.09
N GLY A 232 9.76 -3.66 27.13
CA GLY A 232 9.21 -4.61 26.15
C GLY A 232 8.73 -3.95 24.85
N PRO A 233 8.30 -4.77 23.87
CA PRO A 233 7.71 -4.25 22.65
C PRO A 233 6.42 -3.47 22.93
N VAL A 234 6.26 -2.35 22.23
CA VAL A 234 4.98 -1.64 22.22
C VAL A 234 4.13 -2.18 21.08
N LEU A 235 3.03 -2.85 21.40
CA LEU A 235 2.14 -3.43 20.39
C LEU A 235 0.91 -2.53 20.17
N LEU A 236 0.64 -2.17 18.92
CA LEU A 236 -0.58 -1.43 18.60
C LEU A 236 -1.78 -2.36 18.48
N THR A 237 -2.93 -1.92 18.97
CA THR A 237 -4.21 -2.64 18.89
C THR A 237 -4.98 -2.36 17.60
N GLN A 238 -4.69 -1.25 16.94
CA GLN A 238 -5.30 -0.84 15.67
C GLN A 238 -4.20 -0.47 14.67
N THR A 239 -4.52 -0.60 13.38
CA THR A 239 -3.57 -0.23 12.32
C THR A 239 -3.66 1.27 12.03
N PRO A 240 -2.63 2.07 12.32
CA PRO A 240 -2.68 3.51 12.08
C PRO A 240 -2.64 3.84 10.58
N VAL A 241 -3.24 4.97 10.20
CA VAL A 241 -2.98 5.63 8.92
C VAL A 241 -1.98 6.75 9.19
N CYS A 242 -0.73 6.55 8.77
CA CYS A 242 0.39 7.38 9.19
C CYS A 242 1.46 7.48 8.11
N ASP A 243 2.39 8.42 8.29
CA ASP A 243 3.49 8.62 7.35
C ASP A 243 4.47 7.47 7.39
N CYS A 244 4.79 6.93 6.21
CA CYS A 244 5.87 5.99 6.01
C CYS A 244 7.07 6.76 5.46
N LEU A 245 8.20 6.66 6.16
CA LEU A 245 9.45 7.36 5.82
C LEU A 245 10.39 6.49 4.97
N GLY A 246 10.07 5.19 4.84
CA GLY A 246 10.80 4.23 4.04
C GLY A 246 10.56 2.81 4.53
N PHE A 247 11.45 1.91 4.14
CA PHE A 247 11.31 0.49 4.43
C PHE A 247 12.60 -0.07 5.00
N GLY A 248 12.51 -1.20 5.69
CA GLY A 248 13.67 -1.89 6.22
C GLY A 248 13.48 -3.40 6.29
N ILE A 249 14.60 -4.10 6.41
CA ILE A 249 14.65 -5.51 6.76
C ILE A 249 14.98 -5.63 8.23
N VAL A 250 14.12 -6.31 9.00
CA VAL A 250 14.50 -6.75 10.34
C VAL A 250 15.41 -7.96 10.19
N ARG A 251 16.72 -7.72 10.27
CA ARG A 251 17.74 -8.77 10.15
C ARG A 251 17.71 -9.73 11.34
N GLY A 252 17.40 -9.22 12.53
CA GLY A 252 17.43 -9.99 13.75
C GLY A 252 16.63 -9.34 14.87
N VAL A 253 16.12 -10.17 15.77
CA VAL A 253 15.45 -9.76 17.00
C VAL A 253 16.22 -10.36 18.18
N GLU A 254 16.84 -9.51 19.00
CA GLU A 254 17.64 -9.92 20.14
C GLU A 254 16.82 -9.76 21.43
N MET A 255 16.26 -10.87 21.92
CA MET A 255 15.31 -10.86 23.05
C MET A 255 15.97 -10.48 24.38
N GLU A 256 17.22 -10.87 24.61
CA GLU A 256 17.94 -10.59 25.86
C GLU A 256 18.23 -9.10 26.03
N LYS A 257 18.80 -8.48 24.99
CA LYS A 257 19.09 -7.03 24.98
C LYS A 257 17.88 -6.17 24.59
N LYS A 258 16.79 -6.80 24.14
CA LYS A 258 15.55 -6.15 23.70
C LYS A 258 15.79 -5.17 22.55
N LEU A 259 16.49 -5.64 21.52
CA LEU A 259 16.89 -4.86 20.35
C LEU A 259 16.36 -5.48 19.05
N TYR A 260 15.85 -4.63 18.17
CA TYR A 260 15.70 -4.92 16.75
C TYR A 260 16.99 -4.55 16.02
N HIS A 261 17.44 -5.41 15.11
CA HIS A 261 18.53 -5.13 14.18
C HIS A 261 17.95 -4.87 12.80
N ILE A 262 17.96 -3.61 12.34
CA ILE A 262 17.27 -3.18 11.12
C ILE A 262 18.26 -2.69 10.06
N LEU A 263 18.16 -3.23 8.85
CA LEU A 263 18.83 -2.71 7.66
C LEU A 263 17.87 -1.81 6.89
N THR A 264 18.28 -0.58 6.61
CA THR A 264 17.47 0.36 5.83
C THR A 264 18.34 1.42 5.16
N PRO A 265 18.06 1.80 3.90
CA PRO A 265 18.69 2.95 3.26
C PRO A 265 18.09 4.29 3.72
N VAL A 266 17.11 4.30 4.63
CA VAL A 266 16.54 5.54 5.17
C VAL A 266 17.64 6.35 5.89
N PRO A 267 17.84 7.63 5.52
CA PRO A 267 18.85 8.47 6.16
C PRO A 267 18.60 8.70 7.66
N PRO A 268 19.66 8.87 8.48
CA PRO A 268 19.54 9.05 9.93
C PRO A 268 18.60 10.18 10.36
N GLU A 269 18.55 11.28 9.62
CA GLU A 269 17.66 12.42 9.90
C GLU A 269 16.18 12.04 9.87
N ASN A 270 15.79 11.14 8.96
CA ASN A 270 14.44 10.62 8.87
C ASN A 270 14.22 9.45 9.84
N LEU A 271 15.24 8.62 10.05
CA LEU A 271 15.16 7.48 10.95
C LEU A 271 14.88 7.90 12.40
N ARG A 272 15.39 9.07 12.83
CA ARG A 272 15.08 9.67 14.15
C ARG A 272 13.60 10.01 14.35
N LEU A 273 12.84 10.15 13.26
CA LEU A 273 11.41 10.44 13.30
C LEU A 273 10.56 9.16 13.30
N VAL A 274 11.16 8.01 13.01
CA VAL A 274 10.47 6.72 12.99
C VAL A 274 10.20 6.32 14.43
N ASN A 275 8.92 6.08 14.72
CA ASN A 275 8.46 5.58 15.99
C ASN A 275 7.55 4.36 15.81
N CYS A 276 7.27 3.90 14.58
CA CYS A 276 6.41 2.75 14.35
C CYS A 276 6.95 1.81 13.27
N LEU A 277 6.90 0.51 13.52
CA LEU A 277 7.17 -0.57 12.57
C LEU A 277 5.85 -1.24 12.19
N LEU A 278 5.54 -1.24 10.90
CA LEU A 278 4.37 -1.92 10.35
C LEU A 278 4.82 -3.13 9.53
N LEU A 279 4.38 -4.33 9.92
CA LEU A 279 4.66 -5.59 9.22
C LEU A 279 3.49 -5.98 8.30
N GLY A 280 3.73 -5.94 7.00
CA GLY A 280 2.78 -6.33 5.96
C GLY A 280 3.04 -7.74 5.39
N ASN A 281 2.30 -8.11 4.36
CA ASN A 281 2.46 -9.32 3.55
C ASN A 281 3.32 -9.04 2.29
N ILE A 282 4.42 -8.31 2.47
CA ILE A 282 5.43 -8.12 1.43
C ILE A 282 6.62 -8.96 1.84
N ALA A 283 6.94 -9.97 1.04
CA ALA A 283 8.09 -10.83 1.30
C ALA A 283 9.40 -10.14 0.88
N ILE A 284 10.48 -10.47 1.58
CA ILE A 284 11.84 -10.16 1.13
C ILE A 284 12.11 -11.06 -0.10
N PRO A 285 12.71 -10.53 -1.20
CA PRO A 285 13.07 -11.35 -2.35
C PRO A 285 13.96 -12.52 -1.94
N ASN A 286 13.60 -13.75 -2.35
CA ASN A 286 14.27 -14.98 -1.92
C ASN A 286 15.80 -14.92 -2.12
N CYS A 287 16.27 -14.29 -3.21
CA CYS A 287 17.69 -14.14 -3.50
C CYS A 287 18.49 -13.42 -2.39
N VAL A 288 17.86 -12.58 -1.57
CA VAL A 288 18.48 -11.94 -0.41
C VAL A 288 18.80 -12.93 0.70
N LEU A 289 17.95 -13.97 0.86
CA LEU A 289 18.09 -14.99 1.90
C LEU A 289 18.96 -16.15 1.42
N VAL A 290 18.72 -16.68 0.21
CA VAL A 290 19.41 -17.87 -0.30
C VAL A 290 20.74 -17.57 -1.00
N GLY A 291 20.96 -16.32 -1.44
CA GLY A 291 22.15 -15.90 -2.18
C GLY A 291 23.33 -15.46 -1.31
N GLN A 292 23.32 -15.80 -0.01
CA GLN A 292 24.32 -15.33 0.95
C GLN A 292 25.61 -16.16 0.84
N GLN A 293 26.70 -15.52 0.39
CA GLN A 293 28.01 -16.16 0.33
C GLN A 293 28.56 -16.45 1.74
N GLY A 294 29.21 -17.60 1.91
CA GLY A 294 29.89 -17.96 3.17
C GLY A 294 28.97 -18.52 4.26
N VAL A 295 27.71 -18.78 3.97
CA VAL A 295 26.78 -19.49 4.86
C VAL A 295 26.76 -20.97 4.49
N GLU A 296 27.13 -21.83 5.42
CA GLU A 296 27.03 -23.29 5.29
C GLU A 296 25.94 -23.83 6.23
N GLY A 297 25.12 -24.78 5.75
CA GLY A 297 24.07 -25.43 6.53
C GLY A 297 22.66 -24.84 6.35
N GLU A 298 21.78 -25.11 7.31
CA GLU A 298 20.40 -24.60 7.31
C GLU A 298 20.38 -23.08 7.53
N ILE A 299 19.63 -22.38 6.68
CA ILE A 299 19.46 -20.93 6.79
C ILE A 299 18.21 -20.67 7.66
N PRO A 300 18.33 -20.01 8.82
CA PRO A 300 17.18 -19.71 9.67
C PRO A 300 16.08 -18.99 8.91
N TYR A 301 14.82 -19.36 9.17
CA TYR A 301 13.62 -18.81 8.52
C TYR A 301 13.50 -19.07 7.01
N VAL A 302 14.38 -19.91 6.44
CA VAL A 302 14.25 -20.43 5.08
C VAL A 302 13.99 -21.93 5.19
N THR A 303 12.97 -22.41 4.50
CA THR A 303 12.71 -23.85 4.35
C THR A 303 12.68 -24.20 2.87
N SER A 304 13.31 -25.32 2.53
CA SER A 304 13.20 -25.98 1.21
C SER A 304 12.22 -27.16 1.25
N ASP A 305 11.77 -27.56 2.43
CA ASP A 305 11.00 -28.77 2.67
C ASP A 305 9.51 -28.50 2.50
N TYR A 306 9.13 -28.16 1.26
CA TYR A 306 7.74 -28.05 0.89
C TYR A 306 7.25 -29.39 0.36
N ASN A 307 6.29 -30.01 1.05
CA ASN A 307 5.62 -31.19 0.52
C ASN A 307 4.53 -30.77 -0.48
N TYR A 308 4.80 -30.92 -1.76
CA TYR A 308 3.85 -30.60 -2.84
C TYR A 308 2.94 -31.78 -3.22
N SER A 309 3.00 -32.91 -2.51
CA SER A 309 2.02 -33.98 -2.68
C SER A 309 0.71 -33.62 -1.98
N ILE A 310 -0.21 -33.00 -2.71
CA ILE A 310 -1.63 -32.91 -2.36
C ILE A 310 -2.37 -34.01 -3.12
#